data_AF-A0A2X1L2J8-F1
#
_entry.id   AF-A0A2X1L2J8-F1
#
_cell.length_a   1.000
_cell.length_b   1.000
_cell.length_c   1.000
_cell.angle_alpha   90.00
_cell.angle_beta   90.00
_cell.angle_gamma   90.00
#
_symmetry.space_group_name_H-M   'P 1'
#
loop_
_entity.id
_entity.type
_entity.pdbx_description
1 polymer ?
#
loop_
_entity_poly.entity_id
_entity_poly.type
_entity_poly.pdbx_seq_one_letter_code
_entity_poly.pdbx_strand_id
1 'polypeptide(L)' 'MMADSQPLSGTPEGAEYLRAVLRAPVYEAAQVTPLQKMENCRRVLIT' A
#
# COMPACT_ATOMS: atom_id res chain seq x y z
N MET A 1 21.66 -3.72 2.59
CA MET A 1 20.99 -4.08 3.86
C MET A 1 19.56 -3.57 3.74
N MET A 2 18.55 -4.43 3.92
CA MET A 2 17.15 -3.99 3.93
C MET A 2 16.90 -3.15 5.17
N ALA A 3 16.10 -2.09 5.06
CA ALA A 3 15.77 -1.25 6.21
C ALA A 3 14.92 -2.09 7.18
N ASP A 4 15.43 -2.30 8.39
CA ASP A 4 14.68 -2.98 9.45
C ASP A 4 13.30 -2.32 9.62
N SER A 5 12.26 -3.14 9.61
CA SER A 5 10.89 -2.67 9.72
C SER A 5 10.61 -2.36 11.19
N GLN A 6 10.82 -1.11 11.58
CA GLN A 6 10.46 -0.63 12.93
C GLN A 6 8.98 -0.94 13.20
N PRO A 7 8.62 -1.56 14.34
CA PRO A 7 7.23 -1.81 14.69
C PRO A 7 6.46 -0.48 14.79
N LEU A 8 5.30 -0.43 14.14
CA LEU A 8 4.40 0.71 14.21
C LEU A 8 3.88 0.89 15.65
N SER A 9 3.75 2.14 16.07
CA SER A 9 3.05 2.48 17.30
C SER A 9 1.58 2.05 17.25
N GLY A 10 0.91 1.92 18.41
CA GLY A 10 -0.48 1.43 18.48
C GLY A 10 -1.50 2.30 17.74
N THR A 11 -1.18 3.59 17.53
CA THR A 11 -1.92 4.53 16.68
C THR A 11 -0.91 5.35 15.88
N PRO A 12 -0.44 4.84 14.72
CA PRO A 12 0.61 5.50 13.97
C PRO A 12 0.09 6.78 13.31
N GLU A 13 0.91 7.82 13.35
CA GLU A 13 0.65 9.03 12.57
C GLU A 13 0.78 8.71 11.07
N GLY A 14 0.10 9.47 10.19
CA GLY A 14 0.18 9.25 8.74
C GLY A 14 1.62 9.23 8.21
N ALA A 15 2.51 10.08 8.74
CA ALA A 15 3.91 10.10 8.37
C ALA A 15 4.69 8.85 8.82
N GLU A 16 4.35 8.28 9.98
CA GLU A 16 4.92 7.02 10.46
C GLU A 16 4.52 5.86 9.55
N TYR A 17 3.23 5.78 9.22
CA TYR A 17 2.69 4.76 8.32
C TYR A 17 3.32 4.82 6.94
N LEU A 18 3.43 6.02 6.34
CA LEU A 18 4.06 6.19 5.02
C LEU A 18 5.53 5.72 5.02
N ARG A 19 6.30 6.04 6.06
CA ARG A 19 7.69 5.57 6.17
C ARG A 19 7.78 4.05 6.28
N ALA A 20 6.88 3.42 7.05
CA ALA A 20 6.86 1.97 7.19
C ALA A 20 6.50 1.28 5.87
N VAL A 21 5.49 1.76 5.15
CA VAL A 21 5.08 1.21 3.84
C VAL A 21 6.22 1.28 2.83
N LEU A 22 6.94 2.39 2.76
CA LEU A 22 8.06 2.56 1.82
C LEU A 22 9.31 1.73 2.17
N ARG A 23 9.47 1.33 3.44
CA ARG A 23 10.59 0.50 3.91
C ARG A 23 10.29 -1.00 3.86
N ALA A 24 9.03 -1.39 3.77
CA ALA A 24 8.63 -2.79 3.83
C ALA A 24 9.17 -3.57 2.62
N PRO A 25 9.74 -4.79 2.82
CA PRO A 25 10.31 -5.62 1.76
C PRO A 25 9.23 -6.37 0.96
N VAL A 26 8.14 -5.67 0.58
CA VAL A 26 6.95 -6.27 -0.05
C VAL A 26 7.30 -6.99 -1.36
N TYR A 27 8.27 -6.48 -2.11
CA TYR A 27 8.68 -7.03 -3.40
C TYR A 27 9.53 -8.28 -3.33
N GLU A 28 9.93 -8.74 -2.13
CA GLU A 28 10.57 -10.05 -1.99
C GLU A 28 9.58 -11.21 -2.22
N ALA A 29 8.29 -11.00 -1.95
CA ALA A 29 7.25 -12.03 -2.05
C ALA A 29 6.08 -11.65 -2.97
N ALA A 30 5.79 -10.36 -3.16
CA ALA A 30 4.64 -9.90 -3.94
C ALA A 30 5.04 -9.54 -5.37
N GLN A 31 4.16 -9.87 -6.32
CA GLN A 31 4.28 -9.41 -7.71
C GLN A 31 3.60 -8.05 -7.89
N VAL A 32 4.22 -7.15 -8.65
CA VAL A 32 3.58 -5.90 -9.06
C VAL A 32 2.40 -6.24 -9.96
N THR A 33 1.18 -5.99 -9.47
CA THR A 33 -0.04 -6.17 -10.24
C THR A 33 -0.24 -5.00 -11.22
N PRO A 34 -0.46 -5.24 -12.52
CA PRO A 34 -0.74 -4.18 -13.48
C PRO A 34 -2.00 -3.41 -13.08
N LEU A 35 -1.90 -2.08 -13.02
CA LEU A 35 -3.06 -1.22 -12.82
C LEU A 35 -3.79 -1.06 -14.15
N GLN A 36 -4.96 -1.66 -14.28
CA GLN A 36 -5.78 -1.55 -15.48
C GLN A 36 -6.66 -0.29 -15.42
N LYS A 37 -6.57 0.56 -16.44
CA LYS A 37 -7.48 1.70 -16.59
C LYS A 37 -8.89 1.17 -16.86
N MET A 38 -9.85 1.54 -16.01
CA MET A 38 -11.25 1.23 -16.28
C MET A 38 -11.78 2.17 -17.37
N GLU A 39 -12.07 1.62 -18.55
CA GLU A 39 -12.54 2.41 -19.69
C GLU A 39 -14.04 2.72 -19.62
N ASN A 40 -14.83 1.85 -18.97
CA ASN A 40 -16.26 2.03 -18.77
C ASN A 40 -16.66 1.66 -17.34
N CYS A 41 -16.45 2.57 -16.39
CA CYS A 41 -17.10 2.50 -15.08
C CYS A 41 -18.58 2.80 -15.25
N ARG A 42 -19.40 1.78 -15.58
CA ARG A 42 -20.85 1.93 -15.53
C ARG A 42 -21.23 2.10 -14.06
N ARG A 43 -21.38 3.34 -13.63
CA ARG A 43 -21.80 3.72 -12.28
C ARG A 43 -23.26 3.30 -12.12
N VAL A 44 -23.50 2.04 -11.78
CA VAL A 44 -24.75 1.66 -11.12
C VAL A 44 -24.66 2.30 -9.74
N LEU A 45 -25.33 3.43 -9.58
CA LEU A 45 -25.53 4.01 -8.27
C LEU A 45 -26.30 2.94 -7.48
N ILE A 46 -25.61 2.29 -6.55
CA ILE A 46 -26.22 1.61 -5.41
C ILE A 46 -26.86 2.74 -4.59
N THR A 47 -28.09 3.10 -4.98
CA THR A 47 -29.00 3.91 -4.19
C THR A 47 -29.87 3.00 -3.37
#